data_AF-A0A7S1H2S3-F1
#
_entry.id   AF-A0A7S1H2S3-F1
#
_cell.length_a   1.000
_cell.length_b   1.000
_cell.length_c   1.000
_cell.angle_alpha   90.00
_cell.angle_beta   90.00
_cell.angle_gamma   90.00
#
_symmetry.space_group_name_H-M   'P 1'
#
loop_
_entity.id
_entity.type
_entity.pdbx_description
1 polymer ?
#
loop_
_entity_poly.entity_id
_entity_poly.type
_entity_poly.pdbx_seq_one_letter_code
_entity_poly.pdbx_strand_id
1 'polypeptide(L)'
;KRKQHSARACRHRHTGSRQSPVHQGTRTMLELLSNPQAWIALATLTALELVLGIDNIIFISILVDKLPKARQELARRLGLFAAMFMRIGLLLMLAWIVGMVEPLFTLPVLDKPISGRDLILIGGGLFLIWKSTAEIHG
;
A
#
# COMPACT_ATOMS: atom_id res chain seq x y z
N LYS A 1 67.05 -34.52 -10.77
CA LYS A 1 66.65 -34.95 -12.15
C LYS A 1 65.18 -35.32 -12.15
N ARG A 2 64.35 -34.59 -12.92
CA ARG A 2 63.00 -34.92 -13.42
C ARG A 2 61.93 -35.23 -12.35
N LYS A 3 60.82 -34.49 -12.24
CA LYS A 3 59.94 -34.03 -13.32
C LYS A 3 59.28 -32.68 -12.98
N GLN A 4 59.82 -31.61 -13.55
CA GLN A 4 58.98 -30.60 -14.20
C GLN A 4 58.33 -31.27 -15.41
N HIS A 5 57.02 -31.13 -15.58
CA HIS A 5 56.29 -31.04 -16.85
C HIS A 5 54.80 -31.31 -16.56
N SER A 6 54.07 -30.27 -16.17
CA SER A 6 52.77 -30.02 -16.80
C SER A 6 52.46 -28.53 -16.66
N ALA A 7 52.94 -27.78 -17.64
CA ALA A 7 52.44 -26.46 -17.94
C ALA A 7 51.11 -26.63 -18.69
N ARG A 8 50.09 -25.84 -18.32
CA ARG A 8 49.09 -25.17 -19.19
C ARG A 8 47.74 -25.05 -18.50
N ALA A 9 47.47 -23.84 -18.01
CA ALA A 9 46.21 -23.09 -18.14
C ALA A 9 46.27 -21.92 -17.13
N CYS A 10 47.01 -20.83 -17.41
CA CYS A 10 46.39 -19.70 -18.08
C CYS A 10 44.92 -19.94 -18.43
N ARG A 11 44.00 -19.26 -17.73
CA ARG A 11 43.31 -18.08 -18.26
C ARG A 11 41.97 -17.91 -17.55
N HIS A 12 41.81 -16.75 -16.94
CA HIS A 12 40.55 -16.02 -16.77
C HIS A 12 39.24 -16.82 -16.84
N ARG A 13 38.51 -16.86 -15.73
CA ARG A 13 37.23 -16.14 -15.72
C ARG A 13 36.78 -15.81 -14.29
N HIS A 14 37.03 -14.56 -13.90
CA HIS A 14 36.05 -13.82 -13.15
C HIS A 14 34.73 -13.87 -13.94
N THR A 15 33.77 -14.67 -13.52
CA THR A 15 32.36 -14.45 -13.87
C THR A 15 31.74 -13.61 -12.77
N GLY A 16 32.22 -12.36 -12.69
CA GLY A 16 31.41 -11.28 -12.15
C GLY A 16 30.27 -11.00 -13.14
N SER A 17 29.07 -10.88 -12.57
CA SER A 17 28.00 -10.00 -13.01
C SER A 17 27.70 -9.89 -14.51
N ARG A 18 26.55 -10.46 -14.89
CA ARG A 18 25.51 -9.75 -15.66
C ARG A 18 24.20 -10.53 -15.56
N GLN A 19 23.59 -10.46 -14.37
CA GLN A 19 22.13 -10.36 -14.36
C GLN A 19 21.85 -9.05 -15.11
N SER A 20 21.41 -9.15 -16.35
CA SER A 20 21.02 -7.98 -17.15
C SER A 20 19.63 -7.54 -16.69
N PRO A 21 19.48 -6.38 -16.02
CA PRO A 21 18.20 -5.96 -15.46
C PRO A 21 17.53 -4.95 -16.40
N VAL A 22 17.30 -5.26 -17.68
CA VAL A 22 16.81 -4.21 -18.62
C VAL A 22 15.85 -4.73 -19.70
N HIS A 23 15.01 -5.74 -19.43
CA HIS A 23 13.83 -6.02 -20.29
C HIS A 23 12.61 -6.57 -19.50
N GLN A 24 12.46 -6.21 -18.22
CA GLN A 24 11.30 -6.61 -17.41
C GLN A 24 10.07 -5.69 -17.57
N GLY A 25 10.16 -4.61 -18.36
CA GLY A 25 9.06 -3.65 -18.52
C GLY A 25 7.93 -4.09 -19.47
N THR A 26 8.21 -4.98 -20.43
CA THR A 26 7.23 -5.29 -21.51
C THR A 26 6.69 -6.72 -21.48
N ARG A 27 7.41 -7.68 -20.87
CA ARG A 27 6.89 -9.05 -20.68
C ARG A 27 5.84 -9.15 -19.57
N THR A 28 5.93 -8.27 -18.58
CA THR A 28 5.04 -8.21 -17.43
C THR A 28 3.61 -7.82 -17.80
N MET A 29 3.40 -6.87 -18.73
CA MET A 29 2.03 -6.46 -19.11
C MET A 29 1.24 -7.58 -19.78
N LEU A 30 1.84 -8.32 -20.72
CA LEU A 30 1.14 -9.41 -21.40
C LEU A 30 0.93 -10.61 -20.44
N GLU A 31 1.90 -10.90 -19.58
CA GLU A 31 1.77 -11.86 -18.48
C GLU A 31 0.62 -11.46 -17.54
N LEU A 32 0.54 -10.21 -17.08
CA LEU A 32 -0.53 -9.68 -16.22
C LEU A 32 -1.91 -9.81 -16.87
N LEU A 33 -2.04 -9.49 -18.16
CA LEU A 33 -3.29 -9.61 -18.91
C LEU A 33 -3.72 -11.08 -19.08
N SER A 34 -2.75 -11.99 -19.25
CA SER A 34 -3.00 -13.43 -19.42
C SER A 34 -3.11 -14.21 -18.10
N ASN A 35 -2.75 -13.61 -16.97
CA ASN A 35 -2.70 -14.27 -15.67
C ASN A 35 -4.03 -14.11 -14.91
N PRO A 36 -4.79 -15.20 -14.67
CA PRO A 36 -6.06 -15.14 -13.94
C PRO A 36 -5.95 -14.52 -12.54
N GLN A 37 -4.80 -14.71 -11.89
CA GLN A 37 -4.54 -14.23 -10.52
C GLN A 37 -4.46 -12.70 -10.45
N ALA A 38 -3.99 -12.04 -11.51
CA ALA A 38 -3.95 -10.58 -11.59
C ALA A 38 -5.38 -9.99 -11.68
N TRP A 39 -6.27 -10.63 -12.44
CA TRP A 39 -7.68 -10.23 -12.53
C TRP A 39 -8.42 -10.41 -11.21
N ILE A 40 -8.16 -11.51 -10.49
CA ILE A 40 -8.72 -11.74 -9.16
C ILE A 40 -8.23 -10.68 -8.17
N ALA A 41 -6.93 -10.35 -8.19
CA ALA A 41 -6.37 -9.31 -7.33
C ALA A 41 -6.97 -7.93 -7.63
N LEU A 42 -7.08 -7.55 -8.91
CA LEU A 42 -7.72 -6.30 -9.34
C LEU A 42 -9.20 -6.25 -8.93
N ALA A 43 -9.94 -7.34 -9.14
CA ALA A 43 -11.34 -7.43 -8.76
C ALA A 43 -11.50 -7.29 -7.24
N THR A 44 -10.65 -7.96 -6.46
CA THR A 44 -10.66 -7.88 -4.99
C THR A 44 -10.33 -6.47 -4.51
N LEU A 45 -9.29 -5.84 -5.08
CA LEU A 45 -8.89 -4.48 -4.72
C LEU A 45 -10.01 -3.47 -5.02
N THR A 46 -10.63 -3.61 -6.19
CA THR A 46 -11.75 -2.78 -6.63
C THR A 46 -12.98 -3.02 -5.76
N ALA A 47 -13.26 -4.26 -5.38
CA ALA A 47 -14.37 -4.60 -4.51
C ALA A 47 -14.19 -4.01 -3.11
N LEU A 48 -12.99 -4.10 -2.52
CA LEU A 48 -12.70 -3.51 -1.21
C LEU A 48 -12.86 -1.99 -1.25
N GLU A 49 -12.32 -1.32 -2.28
CA GLU A 49 -12.47 0.13 -2.46
C GLU A 49 -13.95 0.53 -2.62
N LEU A 50 -14.75 -0.28 -3.31
CA LEU A 50 -16.18 -0.05 -3.50
C LEU A 50 -16.95 -0.18 -2.18
N VAL A 51 -16.70 -1.24 -1.41
CA VAL A 51 -17.34 -1.46 -0.10
C VAL A 51 -17.02 -0.31 0.85
N LEU A 52 -15.75 0.05 0.99
CA LEU A 52 -15.30 1.19 1.79
C LEU A 52 -15.89 2.52 1.30
N GLY A 53 -16.10 2.66 -0.02
CA GLY A 53 -16.73 3.83 -0.62
C GLY A 53 -18.24 3.95 -0.34
N ILE A 54 -18.94 2.82 -0.23
CA ILE A 54 -20.40 2.79 -0.01
C ILE A 54 -20.75 3.28 1.39
N ASP A 55 -20.01 2.86 2.42
CA ASP A 55 -20.23 3.28 3.82
C ASP A 55 -20.23 4.82 3.95
N ASN A 56 -19.28 5.46 3.26
CA ASN A 56 -19.10 6.90 3.27
C ASN A 56 -20.23 7.66 2.55
N ILE A 57 -20.75 7.12 1.44
CA ILE A 57 -21.88 7.72 0.70
C ILE A 57 -23.19 7.54 1.47
N ILE A 58 -23.42 6.37 2.07
CA ILE A 58 -24.61 6.09 2.88
C ILE A 58 -24.67 7.03 4.09
N PHE A 59 -23.54 7.25 4.79
CA PHE A 59 -23.48 8.18 5.90
C PHE A 59 -23.92 9.60 5.51
N ILE A 60 -23.40 10.13 4.41
CA ILE A 60 -23.78 11.46 3.91
C ILE A 60 -25.25 11.50 3.53
N SER A 61 -25.75 10.47 2.85
CA SER A 61 -27.15 10.42 2.43
C SER A 61 -28.10 10.40 3.63
N ILE A 62 -27.80 9.61 4.67
CA ILE A 62 -28.61 9.55 5.90
C ILE A 62 -28.56 10.90 6.63
N LEU A 63 -27.38 11.53 6.73
CA LEU A 63 -27.22 12.79 7.44
C LEU A 63 -27.95 13.94 6.74
N VAL A 64 -27.90 14.00 5.41
CA VAL A 64 -28.58 15.03 4.61
C VAL A 64 -30.10 14.84 4.62
N ASP A 65 -30.59 13.60 4.66
CA ASP A 65 -32.03 13.31 4.66
C ASP A 65 -32.74 13.79 5.94
N LYS A 66 -31.99 13.95 7.04
CA LYS A 66 -32.48 14.54 8.30
C LYS A 66 -32.58 16.07 8.28
N LEU A 67 -32.08 16.76 7.24
CA LEU A 67 -32.09 18.23 7.18
C LEU A 67 -33.34 18.78 6.46
N PRO A 68 -33.80 20.00 6.82
CA PRO A 68 -34.88 20.69 6.12
C PRO A 68 -34.53 20.88 4.64
N LYS A 69 -35.50 20.70 3.73
CA LYS A 69 -35.29 20.73 2.26
C LYS A 69 -34.52 21.96 1.76
N ALA A 70 -34.67 23.12 2.43
CA ALA A 70 -33.96 24.35 2.10
C ALA A 70 -32.43 24.27 2.30
N ARG A 71 -31.92 23.36 3.14
CA ARG A 71 -30.48 23.21 3.45
C ARG A 71 -29.87 21.90 2.92
N GLN A 72 -30.67 21.00 2.35
CA GLN A 72 -30.19 19.71 1.84
C GLN A 72 -29.17 19.87 0.70
N GLU A 73 -29.37 20.84 -0.18
CA GLU A 73 -28.44 21.12 -1.30
C GLU A 73 -27.03 21.47 -0.80
N LEU A 74 -26.96 22.39 0.18
CA LEU A 74 -25.71 22.82 0.78
C LEU A 74 -25.07 21.70 1.60
N ALA A 75 -25.86 20.95 2.37
CA ALA A 75 -25.36 19.82 3.15
C ALA A 75 -24.84 18.69 2.26
N ARG A 76 -25.48 18.43 1.11
CA ARG A 76 -25.00 17.44 0.13
C ARG A 76 -23.67 17.86 -0.49
N ARG A 77 -23.54 19.13 -0.89
CA ARG A 77 -22.27 19.66 -1.43
C ARG A 77 -21.15 19.63 -0.39
N LEU A 78 -21.42 20.09 0.84
CA LEU A 78 -20.44 20.10 1.92
C LEU A 78 -20.05 18.67 2.33
N GLY A 79 -21.03 17.76 2.40
CA GLY A 79 -20.80 16.34 2.69
C GLY A 79 -19.97 15.67 1.60
N LEU A 80 -20.26 15.92 0.33
CA LEU A 80 -19.49 15.35 -0.78
C LEU A 80 -18.06 15.89 -0.82
N PHE A 81 -17.88 17.20 -0.56
CA PHE A 81 -16.56 17.81 -0.44
C PHE A 81 -15.78 17.22 0.73
N ALA A 82 -16.41 17.09 1.90
CA ALA A 82 -15.81 16.45 3.07
C ALA A 82 -15.46 14.98 2.82
N ALA A 83 -16.30 14.21 2.12
CA ALA A 83 -16.01 12.82 1.75
C ALA A 83 -14.76 12.69 0.86
N MET A 84 -14.67 13.53 -0.17
CA MET A 84 -13.48 13.55 -1.03
C MET A 84 -12.24 14.00 -0.27
N PHE A 85 -12.37 15.01 0.60
CA PHE A 85 -11.28 15.47 1.43
C PHE A 85 -10.79 14.39 2.40
N MET A 86 -11.70 13.70 3.10
CA MET A 86 -11.35 12.59 4.00
C MET A 86 -10.67 11.46 3.22
N ARG A 87 -11.15 11.09 2.03
CA ARG A 87 -10.51 10.07 1.20
C ARG A 87 -9.07 10.47 0.83
N ILE A 88 -8.87 11.69 0.36
CA ILE A 88 -7.53 12.20 0.01
C ILE A 88 -6.63 12.30 1.25
N GLY A 89 -7.16 12.75 2.38
CA GLY A 89 -6.45 12.84 3.64
C GLY A 89 -6.00 11.49 4.18
N LEU A 90 -6.89 10.48 4.19
CA LEU A 90 -6.55 9.12 4.56
C LEU A 90 -5.53 8.50 3.59
N LEU A 91 -5.68 8.70 2.28
CA LEU A 91 -4.72 8.20 1.28
C LEU A 91 -3.34 8.87 1.40
N LEU A 92 -3.29 10.19 1.64
CA LEU A 92 -2.04 10.92 1.87
C LEU A 92 -1.37 10.51 3.18
N MET A 93 -2.16 10.36 4.26
CA MET A 93 -1.66 9.86 5.53
C MET A 93 -1.09 8.46 5.37
N LEU A 94 -1.81 7.56 4.69
CA LEU A 94 -1.34 6.21 4.39
C LEU A 94 -0.07 6.22 3.53
N ALA A 95 -0.01 7.05 2.49
CA ALA A 95 1.18 7.17 1.64
C ALA A 95 2.39 7.67 2.44
N TRP A 96 2.20 8.67 3.32
CA TRP A 96 3.25 9.18 4.19
C TRP A 96 3.72 8.13 5.20
N ILE A 97 2.77 7.38 5.75
CA ILE A 97 3.00 6.29 6.68
C ILE A 97 3.77 5.13 6.02
N VAL A 98 3.35 4.66 4.84
CA VAL A 98 4.01 3.56 4.10
C VAL A 98 5.44 3.93 3.73
N GLY A 99 5.69 5.20 3.35
CA GLY A 99 7.05 5.69 3.13
C GLY A 99 7.96 5.62 4.36
N MET A 100 7.39 5.52 5.57
CA MET A 100 8.11 5.36 6.84
C MET A 100 8.19 3.90 7.32
N VAL A 101 7.44 2.98 6.69
CA VAL A 101 7.47 1.53 6.96
C VAL A 101 8.62 0.85 6.24
N GLU A 102 9.03 1.37 5.08
CA GLU A 102 10.23 0.90 4.41
C GLU A 102 11.46 1.16 5.31
N PRO A 103 12.32 0.16 5.54
CA PRO A 103 13.46 0.30 6.43
C PRO A 103 14.50 1.19 5.73
N LEU A 104 14.32 2.51 5.77
CA LEU A 104 15.25 3.46 5.15
C LEU A 104 16.63 3.43 5.83
N PHE A 105 16.72 2.89 7.06
CA PHE A 105 18.00 2.72 7.75
C PHE A 105 18.06 1.39 8.50
N THR A 106 18.87 0.46 7.98
CA THR A 106 19.50 -0.57 8.82
C THR A 106 20.55 0.12 9.68
N LEU A 107 20.19 0.58 10.89
CA LEU A 107 21.18 1.08 11.85
C LEU A 107 22.02 -0.11 12.36
N PRO A 108 23.33 -0.19 12.05
CA PRO A 108 24.18 -1.32 12.43
C PRO A 108 24.55 -1.35 13.93
N VAL A 109 23.93 -0.52 14.76
CA VAL A 109 24.34 -0.24 16.15
C VAL A 109 23.33 -0.77 17.18
N LEU A 110 22.12 -1.11 16.76
CA LEU A 110 21.12 -1.71 17.62
C LEU A 110 20.26 -2.64 16.77
N ASP A 111 20.38 -3.96 17.00
CA ASP A 111 19.63 -5.04 16.33
C ASP A 111 18.11 -5.00 16.63
N LYS A 112 17.48 -3.83 16.50
CA LYS A 112 16.05 -3.64 16.69
C LYS A 112 15.52 -2.74 15.58
N PRO A 113 14.94 -3.33 14.52
CA PRO A 113 14.23 -2.54 13.52
C PRO A 113 12.95 -2.03 14.18
N ILE A 114 12.94 -0.78 14.65
CA ILE A 114 11.65 -0.10 14.88
C ILE A 114 11.10 0.22 13.50
N SER A 115 10.35 -0.75 12.97
CA SER A 115 9.73 -0.66 11.66
C SER A 115 8.44 0.14 11.81
N GLY A 116 8.17 1.08 10.89
CA GLY A 116 6.93 1.87 10.89
C GLY A 116 5.66 1.00 10.93
N ARG A 117 5.76 -0.29 10.58
CA ARG A 117 4.71 -1.30 10.75
C ARG A 117 4.17 -1.36 12.18
N ASP A 118 5.02 -1.35 13.19
CA ASP A 118 4.59 -1.50 14.59
C ASP A 118 3.80 -0.26 15.05
N LEU A 119 4.19 0.92 14.58
CA LEU A 119 3.48 2.17 14.87
C LEU A 119 2.09 2.20 14.21
N ILE A 120 1.96 1.66 13.00
CA ILE A 120 0.66 1.52 12.31
C ILE A 120 -0.23 0.51 13.00
N LEU A 121 0.30 -0.62 13.44
CA LEU A 121 -0.48 -1.65 14.12
C LEU A 121 -1.04 -1.12 15.46
N ILE A 122 -0.22 -0.38 16.22
CA ILE A 122 -0.65 0.25 17.47
C ILE A 122 -1.64 1.39 17.18
N GLY A 123 -1.32 2.28 16.25
CA GLY A 123 -2.16 3.44 15.92
C GLY A 123 -3.50 3.05 15.27
N GLY A 124 -3.47 2.16 14.29
CA GLY A 124 -4.65 1.63 13.60
C GLY A 124 -5.52 0.75 14.50
N GLY A 125 -4.90 -0.08 15.35
CA GLY A 125 -5.63 -0.86 16.35
C GLY A 125 -6.35 0.04 17.37
N LEU A 126 -5.67 1.08 17.88
CA LEU A 126 -6.27 2.05 18.80
C LEU A 126 -7.37 2.88 18.14
N PHE A 127 -7.20 3.24 16.86
CA PHE A 127 -8.22 3.95 16.06
C PHE A 127 -9.50 3.11 15.89
N LEU A 128 -9.37 1.82 15.58
CA LEU A 128 -10.52 0.91 15.46
C LEU A 128 -11.25 0.71 16.79
N ILE A 129 -10.50 0.63 17.90
CA ILE A 129 -11.09 0.53 19.24
C ILE A 129 -11.84 1.81 19.60
N TRP A 130 -11.25 2.99 19.37
CA TRP A 130 -11.94 4.27 19.57
C TRP A 130 -13.23 4.32 18.74
N LYS A 131 -13.13 4.08 17.42
CA LYS A 131 -14.28 4.16 16.51
C LYS A 131 -15.39 3.18 16.88
N SER A 132 -15.04 1.93 17.15
CA SER A 132 -16.00 0.92 17.60
C SER A 132 -16.63 1.27 18.95
N THR A 133 -15.86 1.83 19.89
CA THR A 133 -16.38 2.26 21.21
C THR A 133 -17.30 3.47 21.10
N ALA A 134 -16.99 4.41 20.21
CA ALA A 134 -17.81 5.58 19.93
C ALA A 134 -19.14 5.23 19.23
N GLU A 135 -19.23 4.10 18.54
CA GLU A 135 -20.47 3.60 17.93
C GLU A 135 -21.28 2.68 18.86
N ILE A 136 -20.67 2.10 19.89
CA ILE A 136 -21.35 1.21 20.85
C ILE A 136 -21.89 1.97 22.08
N HIS A 137 -21.32 3.11 22.45
CA HIS A 137 -21.79 3.95 23.57
C HIS A 137 -22.73 5.11 23.15
N GLY A 138 -23.35 5.01 21.97
CA GLY A 138 -24.32 5.97 21.44
C GLY A 138 -25.57 5.31 20.91
#